data_AF-A0A3C1G586-F1
#
_entry.id   AF-A0A3C1G586-F1
#
_cell.length_a   1.000
_cell.length_b   1.000
_cell.length_c   1.000
_cell.angle_alpha   90.00
_cell.angle_beta   90.00
_cell.angle_gamma   90.00
#
_symmetry.space_group_name_H-M   'P 1'
#
loop_
_entity.id
_entity.type
_entity.pdbx_description
1 polymer ?
#
loop_
_entity_poly.entity_id
_entity_poly.type
_entity_poly.pdbx_seq_one_letter_code
_entity_poly.pdbx_strand_id
1 'polypeptide(L)'
;MAISRDIGFDSYCDSVYRELSGMKSRLLGFIRDIELMEGTKRQTLQPHIQHFHDIIETIDWKLEILTKVCPFDWVGRSDESDENERTASIRVHEEQPEQDLIAGLYRG
;
A
#
# COMPACT_ATOMS: atom_id res chain seq x y z
N MET A 1 29.16 6.67 4.91
CA MET A 1 28.85 5.86 3.71
C MET A 1 27.41 5.43 3.83
N ALA A 2 26.52 5.88 2.93
CA ALA A 2 25.16 5.36 2.87
C ALA A 2 25.23 4.04 2.07
N ILE A 3 24.84 2.93 2.70
CA ILE A 3 24.74 1.64 2.03
C ILE A 3 23.48 1.74 1.17
N SER A 4 23.65 1.75 -0.16
CA SER A 4 22.52 1.61 -1.08
C SER A 4 21.90 0.24 -0.83
N ARG A 5 20.76 0.21 -0.16
CA ARG A 5 19.96 -1.00 -0.06
C ARG A 5 19.34 -1.21 -1.44
N ASP A 6 19.70 -2.30 -2.11
CA ASP A 6 18.97 -2.78 -3.27
C ASP A 6 17.63 -3.32 -2.76
N ILE A 7 16.64 -2.45 -2.69
CA ILE A 7 15.30 -2.77 -2.20
C ILE A 7 14.44 -2.93 -3.45
N GLY A 8 13.95 -4.15 -3.68
CA GLY A 8 12.96 -4.40 -4.72
C GLY A 8 11.74 -3.51 -4.51
N PHE A 9 11.18 -2.97 -5.58
CA PHE A 9 10.11 -1.96 -5.53
C PHE A 9 8.92 -2.36 -4.63
N ASP A 10 8.49 -3.62 -4.68
CA ASP A 10 7.40 -4.13 -3.84
C ASP A 10 7.80 -4.17 -2.36
N SER A 11 9.01 -4.64 -2.05
CA SER A 11 9.54 -4.66 -0.68
C SER A 11 9.73 -3.25 -0.11
N TYR A 12 10.00 -2.25 -0.96
CA TYR A 12 10.03 -0.84 -0.57
C TYR A 12 8.63 -0.37 -0.19
N CYS A 13 7.64 -0.61 -1.07
CA CYS A 13 6.25 -0.26 -0.84
C CYS A 13 5.70 -0.86 0.46
N ASP A 14 5.92 -2.15 0.69
CA ASP A 14 5.50 -2.84 1.91
C ASP A 14 6.19 -2.29 3.15
N SER A 15 7.51 -2.07 3.08
CA SER A 15 8.28 -1.55 4.21
C SER A 15 7.81 -0.16 4.59
N VAL A 16 7.68 0.75 3.62
CA VAL A 16 7.24 2.13 3.87
C VAL A 16 5.81 2.14 4.41
N TYR A 17 4.91 1.35 3.81
CA TYR A 17 3.53 1.25 4.30
C TYR A 17 3.49 0.78 5.75
N ARG A 18 4.22 -0.30 6.08
CA ARG A 18 4.25 -0.87 7.43
C ARG A 18 4.83 0.10 8.46
N GLU A 19 5.92 0.80 8.12
CA GLU A 19 6.54 1.75 9.04
C GLU A 19 5.66 2.98 9.27
N LEU A 20 5.03 3.53 8.22
CA LEU A 20 4.13 4.68 8.33
C LEU A 20 2.85 4.33 9.12
N SER A 21 2.20 3.22 8.77
CA SER A 21 1.01 2.75 9.50
C SER A 21 1.32 2.43 10.97
N GLY A 22 2.44 1.74 11.24
CA GLY A 22 2.89 1.47 12.59
C GLY A 22 3.22 2.73 13.39
N MET A 23 3.81 3.75 12.76
CA MET A 23 4.07 5.04 13.38
C MET A 23 2.77 5.76 13.75
N LYS A 24 1.77 5.79 12.85
CA LYS A 24 0.44 6.33 13.11
C LYS A 24 -0.21 5.64 14.32
N SER A 25 -0.19 4.32 14.37
CA SER A 25 -0.76 3.55 15.50
C SER A 25 -0.09 3.90 16.83
N ARG A 26 1.24 4.07 16.86
CA ARG A 26 1.98 4.46 18.07
C ARG A 26 1.62 5.87 18.54
N LEU A 27 1.49 6.83 17.62
CA LEU A 27 1.10 8.20 17.95
C LEU A 27 -0.31 8.27 18.54
N LEU A 28 -1.26 7.53 17.95
CA LEU A 28 -2.61 7.39 18.52
C LEU A 28 -2.59 6.75 19.91
N GLY A 29 -1.68 5.79 20.14
CA GLY A 29 -1.42 5.22 21.47
C GLY A 29 -0.98 6.28 22.47
N PHE A 30 0.01 7.11 22.12
CA PHE A 30 0.48 8.18 23.00
C PHE A 30 -0.60 9.23 23.30
N ILE A 31 -1.44 9.57 22.33
CA ILE A 31 -2.58 10.47 22.55
C ILE A 31 -3.49 9.87 23.64
N ARG A 32 -3.90 8.60 23.48
CA ARG A 32 -4.73 7.91 24.48
C ARG A 32 -4.06 7.85 25.85
N ASP A 33 -2.77 7.53 25.90
CA ASP A 33 -2.03 7.48 27.16
C ASP A 33 -2.03 8.85 27.86
N ILE A 34 -1.81 9.95 27.13
CA ILE A 34 -1.87 11.31 27.70
C ILE A 34 -3.28 11.65 28.17
N GLU A 35 -4.32 11.28 27.42
CA GLU A 35 -5.71 11.52 27.80
C GLU A 35 -6.12 10.78 29.08
N LEU A 36 -5.55 9.60 29.32
CA LEU A 36 -5.74 8.79 30.52
C LEU A 36 -4.88 9.26 31.71
N MET A 37 -3.86 10.09 31.48
CA MET A 37 -3.07 10.66 32.58
C MET A 37 -3.88 11.67 33.38
N GLU A 38 -3.56 11.76 34.67
CA GLU A 38 -4.14 12.71 35.61
C GLU A 38 -3.07 13.66 36.17
N GLY A 39 -3.53 14.81 36.67
CA GLY A 39 -2.68 15.77 37.38
C GLY A 39 -1.70 16.55 36.49
N THR A 40 -0.58 16.94 37.09
CA THR A 40 0.40 17.85 36.48
C THR A 40 1.08 17.27 35.24
N LYS A 41 1.30 15.95 35.21
CA LYS A 41 1.90 15.26 34.05
C LYS A 41 1.04 15.40 32.78
N ARG A 42 -0.28 15.25 32.92
CA ARG A 42 -1.23 15.47 31.83
C ARG A 42 -1.11 16.89 31.29
N GLN A 43 -1.14 17.90 32.17
CA GLN A 43 -1.08 19.31 31.76
C GLN A 43 0.20 19.64 30.99
N THR A 44 1.34 19.05 31.40
CA THR A 44 2.61 19.22 30.69
C THR A 44 2.61 18.58 29.30
N LEU A 45 1.98 17.41 29.14
CA LEU A 45 2.01 16.66 27.89
C LEU A 45 0.84 16.96 26.94
N GLN A 46 -0.25 17.54 27.45
CA GLN A 46 -1.46 17.85 26.69
C GLN A 46 -1.20 18.66 25.40
N PRO A 47 -0.28 19.65 25.36
CA PRO A 47 0.04 20.35 24.11
C PRO A 47 0.62 19.45 23.01
N HIS A 48 1.27 18.33 23.37
CA HIS A 48 1.82 17.39 22.39
C HIS A 48 0.75 16.65 21.60
N ILE A 49 -0.49 16.54 22.13
CA ILE A 49 -1.59 15.88 21.42
C ILE A 49 -1.83 16.53 20.05
N GLN A 50 -1.85 17.86 19.99
CA GLN A 50 -2.03 18.57 18.72
C GLN A 50 -0.89 18.24 17.73
N HIS A 51 0.36 18.26 18.20
CA HIS A 51 1.50 17.93 17.35
C HIS A 51 1.46 16.48 16.86
N PHE A 52 0.97 15.54 17.68
CA PHE A 52 0.77 14.17 17.23
C PHE A 52 -0.33 14.06 16.18
N HIS A 53 -1.42 14.82 16.30
CA HIS A 53 -2.43 14.89 15.25
C HIS A 53 -1.86 15.43 13.94
N ASP A 54 -1.09 16.53 13.97
CA ASP A 54 -0.48 17.11 12.77
C ASP A 54 0.46 16.10 12.06
N ILE A 55 1.21 15.30 12.83
CA ILE A 55 2.06 14.23 12.29
C ILE A 55 1.20 13.10 11.71
N ILE A 56 0.13 12.70 12.39
CA ILE A 56 -0.79 11.66 11.91
C ILE A 56 -1.42 12.07 10.57
N GLU A 57 -1.89 13.32 10.44
CA GLU A 57 -2.44 13.84 9.18
C GLU A 57 -1.39 13.81 8.06
N THR A 58 -0.15 14.17 8.37
CA THR A 58 0.96 14.09 7.41
C THR A 58 1.21 12.64 6.98
N ILE A 59 1.21 11.69 7.93
CA ILE A 59 1.38 10.26 7.66
C ILE A 59 0.24 9.76 6.77
N ASP A 60 -1.01 10.13 7.06
CA ASP A 60 -2.19 9.73 6.28
C ASP A 60 -2.08 10.22 4.84
N TRP A 61 -1.72 11.49 4.65
CA TRP A 61 -1.47 12.02 3.32
C TRP A 61 -0.35 11.28 2.57
N LYS A 62 0.72 10.87 3.26
CA LYS A 62 1.79 10.06 2.64
C LYS A 62 1.34 8.66 2.29
N LEU A 63 0.51 8.02 3.12
CA LEU A 63 -0.08 6.72 2.82
C LEU A 63 -1.00 6.81 1.59
N GLU A 64 -1.79 7.86 1.45
CA GLU A 64 -2.62 8.09 0.25
C GLU A 64 -1.80 8.31 -1.04
N ILE A 65 -0.63 8.93 -0.93
CA ILE A 65 0.29 9.02 -2.07
C ILE A 65 0.87 7.64 -2.38
N LEU A 66 1.28 6.90 -1.35
CA LEU A 66 1.91 5.60 -1.50
C LEU A 66 0.97 4.60 -2.18
N THR A 67 -0.33 4.60 -1.83
CA THR A 67 -1.34 3.73 -2.46
C THR A 67 -1.58 4.04 -3.94
N LYS A 68 -1.20 5.22 -4.43
CA LYS A 68 -1.29 5.59 -5.87
C LYS A 68 -0.06 5.14 -6.67
N VAL A 69 1.09 4.97 -6.01
CA VAL A 69 2.37 4.68 -6.65
C VAL A 69 2.72 3.20 -6.56
N CYS A 70 2.36 2.55 -5.46
CA CYS A 70 2.60 1.13 -5.24
C CYS A 70 1.53 0.29 -5.94
N PRO A 71 1.91 -0.72 -6.75
CA PRO A 71 0.98 -1.59 -7.45
C PRO A 71 0.06 -2.24 -6.44
N PHE A 72 -1.22 -1.96 -6.59
CA PHE A 72 -2.26 -2.41 -5.69
C PHE A 72 -2.58 -3.88 -6.00
N ASP A 73 -1.86 -4.80 -5.36
CA ASP A 73 -2.27 -6.21 -5.28
C ASP A 73 -2.28 -6.65 -3.81
N TRP A 74 -3.25 -6.16 -3.04
CA TRP A 74 -3.44 -6.53 -1.62
C TRP A 74 -4.01 -7.95 -1.45
N VAL A 75 -4.06 -8.75 -2.52
CA VAL A 75 -4.66 -10.10 -2.53
C VAL A 75 -3.92 -11.09 -1.62
N GLY A 76 -2.72 -10.78 -1.13
CA GLY A 76 -1.96 -11.68 -0.25
C GLY A 76 -1.92 -11.34 1.24
N ARG A 77 -2.57 -10.25 1.72
CA ARG A 77 -2.45 -9.82 3.14
C ARG A 77 -3.68 -10.06 3.99
N SER A 78 -4.63 -10.85 3.50
CA SER A 78 -5.57 -11.58 4.34
C SER A 78 -4.97 -12.95 4.62
N ASP A 79 -4.29 -13.08 5.75
CA ASP A 79 -4.24 -14.33 6.51
C ASP A 79 -3.87 -15.59 5.68
N GLU A 80 -2.62 -15.74 5.23
CA GLU A 80 -2.10 -17.07 4.85
C GLU A 80 -1.76 -17.88 6.11
N SER A 81 -2.82 -18.11 6.88
CA SER A 81 -3.07 -19.33 7.63
C SER A 81 -4.10 -20.17 6.85
N ASP A 82 -4.01 -20.26 5.52
CA ASP A 82 -4.84 -21.22 4.77
C ASP A 82 -4.20 -21.60 3.43
N GLU A 83 -3.49 -22.73 3.47
CA GLU A 83 -3.18 -23.53 2.30
C GLU A 83 -4.50 -24.04 1.69
N ASN A 84 -5.05 -23.38 0.66
CA ASN A 84 -5.62 -24.08 -0.50
C ASN A 84 -6.15 -23.16 -1.60
N GLU A 85 -5.64 -23.38 -2.81
CA GLU A 85 -6.37 -23.44 -4.08
C GLU A 85 -7.38 -22.30 -4.42
N ARG A 86 -7.02 -21.47 -5.41
CA ARG A 86 -7.56 -21.63 -6.78
C ARG A 86 -6.96 -20.62 -7.76
N THR A 87 -6.27 -21.18 -8.74
CA THR A 87 -5.90 -20.61 -10.03
C THR A 87 -7.00 -19.79 -10.69
N ALA A 88 -6.72 -18.53 -11.01
CA ALA A 88 -7.40 -17.80 -12.07
C ALA A 88 -6.38 -17.46 -13.17
N SER A 89 -6.31 -18.34 -14.18
CA SER A 89 -5.57 -18.10 -15.41
C SER A 89 -6.32 -17.04 -16.23
N ILE A 90 -5.75 -15.84 -16.35
CA ILE A 90 -6.21 -14.85 -17.32
C ILE A 90 -5.72 -15.32 -18.70
N ARG A 91 -6.64 -15.80 -19.53
CA ARG A 91 -6.36 -16.02 -20.96
C ARG A 91 -6.21 -14.66 -21.64
N VAL A 92 -4.98 -14.28 -21.93
CA VAL A 92 -4.68 -13.22 -22.89
C VAL A 92 -5.03 -13.78 -24.27
N HIS A 93 -6.06 -13.22 -24.92
CA HIS A 93 -6.34 -13.51 -26.31
C HIS A 93 -5.37 -12.67 -27.15
N GLU A 94 -4.19 -13.21 -27.42
CA GLU A 94 -3.36 -12.80 -28.56
C GLU A 94 -4.02 -13.35 -29.82
N GLU A 95 -4.52 -12.47 -30.69
CA GLU A 95 -4.77 -12.81 -32.08
C GLU A 95 -3.98 -11.86 -32.98
N GLN A 96 -2.95 -12.42 -33.61
CA GLN A 96 -2.27 -11.90 -34.79
C GLN A 96 -1.81 -13.14 -35.59
N PRO A 97 -1.37 -13.01 -36.85
CA PRO A 97 -2.08 -12.65 -38.10
C PRO A 97 -2.07 -13.82 -39.10
N GLU A 98 -3.02 -13.92 -40.04
CA GLU A 98 -2.76 -14.68 -41.28
C GLU A 98 -3.37 -14.00 -42.52
N GLN A 99 -2.46 -13.53 -43.39
CA GLN A 99 -2.72 -13.33 -44.81
C GLN A 99 -2.73 -14.71 -45.48
N ASP A 100 -3.73 -15.00 -46.31
CA ASP A 100 -3.44 -15.60 -47.62
C ASP A 100 -4.58 -15.46 -48.64
N LEU A 101 -4.14 -15.26 -49.88
CA LEU A 101 -4.90 -15.00 -51.09
C LEU A 101 -5.62 -16.25 -51.62
N ILE A 102 -6.85 -16.12 -52.16
CA ILE A 102 -7.29 -16.88 -53.35
C ILE A 102 -8.11 -15.99 -54.30
N ALA A 103 -7.69 -16.01 -55.56
CA ALA A 103 -8.27 -15.33 -56.72
C ALA A 103 -9.49 -16.06 -57.32
N GLY A 104 -10.36 -15.30 -58.00
CA GLY A 104 -11.32 -15.82 -58.99
C GLY A 104 -12.71 -15.14 -58.93
N LEU A 105 -13.01 -14.13 -59.75
CA LEU A 105 -13.70 -14.23 -61.07
C LEU A 105 -15.19 -14.64 -61.01
N TYR A 106 -16.11 -13.66 -61.10
CA TYR A 106 -16.96 -13.35 -62.29
C TYR A 106 -18.23 -12.54 -61.97
N ARG A 107 -18.44 -11.50 -62.80
CA ARG A 107 -19.65 -10.79 -63.27
C ARG A 107 -21.05 -11.20 -62.77
N GLY A 108 -21.82 -10.16 -62.48
CA GLY A 108 -23.27 -10.00 -62.72
C GLY A 108 -23.60 -8.53 -62.75
#